data_AF-A0A9P6RZY1-F1
#
_entry.id   AF-A0A9P6RZY1-F1
#
_cell.length_a   1.000
_cell.length_b   1.000
_cell.length_c   1.000
_cell.angle_alpha   90.00
_cell.angle_beta   90.00
_cell.angle_gamma   90.00
#
_symmetry.space_group_name_H-M   'P 1'
#
loop_
_entity.id
_entity.type
_entity.pdbx_description
1 polymer ?
#
loop_
_entity_poly.entity_id
_entity_poly.type
_entity_poly.pdbx_seq_one_letter_code
_entity_poly.pdbx_strand_id
1 'polypeptide(L)'
;MAGASAVFKALATDTCVDACTCATANDLVCGHTFPESCNLDKGSLYKCTAAGAAPSDPVKCENDDCIAQTGLDKCNGTDVGPPPDCYCKDDKPICFSSLPENCLPLLPADTPKETVLECSGEGAKPTVKETCKDDQTCSQPADAPAFCKDLCACDPADTANKCSKEFDPICKLPEGVYKCGADGKPEKVEDCTAPDTCRTHTDGPKCTPEECVCKAESKKCGVTFDPKCGLVANTLYTCTADEIPKVEKDCNPG
;
A
#
# COMPACT_ATOMS: atom_id res chain seq x y z
N MET A 1 0.68 23.88 -79.56
CA MET A 1 0.36 24.02 -78.13
C MET A 1 1.52 23.39 -77.37
N ALA A 2 2.37 24.22 -76.78
CA ALA A 2 3.57 23.77 -76.06
C ALA A 2 3.19 23.46 -74.60
N GLY A 3 3.31 22.20 -74.20
CA GLY A 3 3.09 21.75 -72.82
C GLY A 3 4.36 21.96 -72.00
N ALA A 4 4.30 22.84 -71.00
CA ALA A 4 5.36 23.02 -70.03
C ALA A 4 5.30 21.91 -68.97
N SER A 5 6.35 21.08 -68.90
CA SER A 5 6.56 20.16 -67.78
C SER A 5 7.24 20.90 -66.64
N ALA A 6 6.56 21.03 -65.51
CA ALA A 6 7.14 21.51 -64.27
C ALA A 6 7.88 20.37 -63.57
N VAL A 7 9.19 20.55 -63.35
CA VAL A 7 10.04 19.63 -62.57
C VAL A 7 9.98 20.07 -61.11
N PHE A 8 9.28 19.31 -60.26
CA PHE A 8 9.32 19.50 -58.82
C PHE A 8 10.57 18.81 -58.24
N LYS A 9 11.48 19.61 -57.68
CA LYS A 9 12.61 19.12 -56.88
C LYS A 9 12.14 18.95 -55.43
N ALA A 10 12.05 17.71 -54.96
CA ALA A 10 11.87 17.41 -53.54
C ALA A 10 13.18 17.70 -52.78
N LEU A 11 13.16 18.71 -51.92
CA LEU A 11 14.23 19.07 -50.98
C LEU A 11 13.68 18.99 -49.56
N ALA A 12 13.31 17.80 -49.12
CA ALA A 12 13.08 17.49 -47.72
C ALA A 12 13.28 15.98 -47.55
N THR A 13 14.13 15.58 -46.62
CA THR A 13 14.24 14.19 -46.18
C THR A 13 12.92 13.82 -45.52
N ASP A 14 12.04 13.18 -46.30
CA ASP A 14 10.71 12.75 -45.88
C ASP A 14 10.87 11.68 -44.80
N THR A 15 10.95 12.15 -43.56
CA THR A 15 11.15 11.30 -42.39
C THR A 15 9.75 11.04 -41.87
N CYS A 16 9.30 9.79 -41.94
CA CYS A 16 8.01 9.40 -41.36
C CYS A 16 8.06 9.65 -39.86
N VAL A 17 7.45 10.75 -39.42
CA VAL A 17 7.25 11.05 -38.00
C VAL A 17 6.06 10.23 -37.53
N ASP A 18 6.23 9.53 -36.41
CA ASP A 18 5.13 8.77 -35.78
C ASP A 18 4.02 9.76 -35.38
N ALA A 19 2.77 9.45 -35.76
CA ALA A 19 1.63 10.31 -35.51
C ALA A 19 1.28 10.44 -34.00
N CYS A 20 1.85 9.58 -33.15
CA CYS A 20 1.75 9.62 -31.69
C CYS A 20 2.94 10.32 -31.02
N THR A 21 3.70 11.12 -31.78
CA THR A 21 4.82 11.91 -31.26
C THR A 21 4.58 13.40 -31.41
N CYS A 22 5.20 14.17 -30.53
CA CYS A 22 5.13 15.62 -30.51
C CYS A 22 5.72 16.22 -31.79
N ALA A 23 4.97 17.11 -32.45
CA ALA A 23 5.47 17.80 -33.65
C ALA A 23 6.61 18.79 -33.32
N THR A 24 6.56 19.39 -32.13
CA THR A 24 7.40 20.50 -31.69
C THR A 24 7.87 20.29 -30.24
N ALA A 25 9.02 20.89 -29.90
CA ALA A 25 9.59 20.80 -28.56
C ALA A 25 9.05 21.90 -27.64
N ASN A 26 8.91 21.60 -26.35
CA ASN A 26 8.44 22.48 -25.27
C ASN A 26 6.99 22.96 -25.40
N ASP A 27 6.17 22.26 -26.18
CA ASP A 27 4.74 22.58 -26.29
C ASP A 27 3.89 21.81 -25.28
N LEU A 28 2.78 22.44 -24.90
CA LEU A 28 1.65 21.79 -24.25
C LEU A 28 0.61 21.54 -25.33
N VAL A 29 0.16 20.30 -25.45
CA VAL A 29 -0.71 19.85 -26.53
C VAL A 29 -1.88 19.05 -25.96
N CYS A 30 -3.09 19.32 -26.44
CA CYS A 30 -4.28 18.61 -26.01
C CYS A 30 -4.25 17.16 -26.53
N GLY A 31 -4.64 16.20 -25.71
CA GLY A 31 -4.68 14.79 -26.10
C GLY A 31 -5.56 14.56 -27.33
N HIS A 32 -6.60 15.37 -27.53
CA HIS A 32 -7.48 15.27 -28.71
C HIS A 32 -6.81 15.69 -30.03
N THR A 33 -5.64 16.33 -30.00
CA THR A 33 -4.89 16.66 -31.23
C THR A 33 -4.14 15.45 -31.78
N PHE A 34 -3.96 14.41 -30.95
CA PHE A 34 -3.36 13.16 -31.37
C PHE A 34 -4.43 12.22 -31.96
N PRO A 35 -4.05 11.35 -32.92
CA PRO A 35 -4.93 10.30 -33.42
C PRO A 35 -5.45 9.40 -32.30
N GLU A 36 -6.67 8.88 -32.45
CA GLU A 36 -7.28 7.96 -31.47
C GLU A 36 -6.44 6.68 -31.24
N SER A 37 -5.64 6.28 -32.23
CA SER A 37 -4.71 5.15 -32.12
C SER A 37 -3.66 5.32 -31.03
N CYS A 38 -3.41 6.55 -30.56
CA CYS A 38 -2.42 6.85 -29.53
C CYS A 38 -2.95 6.61 -28.10
N ASN A 39 -4.26 6.37 -27.92
CA ASN A 39 -4.90 6.12 -26.63
C ASN A 39 -4.63 7.21 -25.56
N LEU A 40 -4.51 8.47 -25.99
CA LEU A 40 -4.37 9.61 -25.09
C LEU A 40 -5.75 10.10 -24.64
N ASP A 41 -5.82 10.63 -23.41
CA ASP A 41 -7.04 11.24 -22.86
C ASP A 41 -7.30 12.57 -23.57
N LYS A 42 -8.42 12.64 -24.31
CA LYS A 42 -8.76 13.78 -25.16
C LYS A 42 -8.91 15.09 -24.40
N GLY A 43 -9.31 15.02 -23.13
CA GLY A 43 -9.51 16.16 -22.24
C GLY A 43 -8.29 16.53 -21.42
N SER A 44 -7.12 15.95 -21.71
CA SER A 44 -5.88 16.21 -20.97
C SER A 44 -4.87 16.99 -21.80
N LEU A 45 -4.10 17.83 -21.14
CA LEU A 45 -2.98 18.58 -21.67
C LEU A 45 -1.68 17.79 -21.45
N TYR A 46 -0.91 17.55 -22.50
CA TYR A 46 0.33 16.78 -22.45
C TYR A 46 1.55 17.65 -22.68
N LYS A 47 2.67 17.31 -22.04
CA LYS A 47 3.95 17.99 -22.23
C LYS A 47 4.80 17.31 -23.29
N CYS A 48 5.30 18.10 -24.23
CA CYS A 48 6.21 17.67 -25.27
C CYS A 48 7.63 18.17 -24.97
N THR A 49 8.57 17.27 -24.66
CA THR A 49 9.96 17.64 -24.33
C THR A 49 10.82 17.90 -25.57
N ALA A 50 10.56 17.20 -26.67
CA ALA A 50 11.26 17.35 -27.95
C ALA A 50 10.36 16.98 -29.13
N ALA A 51 10.67 17.49 -30.32
CA ALA A 51 10.01 17.03 -31.55
C ALA A 51 10.35 15.55 -31.79
N GLY A 52 9.33 14.74 -32.10
CA GLY A 52 9.42 13.29 -32.21
C GLY A 52 9.41 12.53 -30.88
N ALA A 53 9.36 13.20 -29.72
CA ALA A 53 9.19 12.53 -28.44
C ALA A 53 7.72 12.12 -28.21
N ALA A 54 7.48 11.06 -27.45
CA ALA A 54 6.14 10.74 -26.98
C ALA A 54 5.66 11.80 -25.97
N PRO A 55 4.38 12.23 -26.02
CA PRO A 55 3.83 13.14 -25.03
C PRO A 55 3.86 12.52 -23.63
N SER A 56 4.23 13.32 -22.62
CA SER A 56 4.30 12.89 -21.21
C SER A 56 3.48 13.80 -20.30
N ASP A 57 3.30 13.37 -19.05
CA ASP A 57 2.72 14.16 -17.95
C ASP A 57 1.34 14.78 -18.25
N PRO A 58 0.29 13.95 -18.48
CA PRO A 58 -1.05 14.46 -18.71
C PRO A 58 -1.55 15.27 -17.52
N VAL A 59 -2.04 16.48 -17.79
CA VAL A 59 -2.79 17.33 -16.86
C VAL A 59 -4.24 17.32 -17.32
N LYS A 60 -5.13 16.75 -16.52
CA LYS A 60 -6.54 16.66 -16.86
C LYS A 60 -7.20 18.05 -16.76
N CYS A 61 -7.88 18.47 -17.81
CA CYS A 61 -8.59 19.74 -17.81
C CYS A 61 -9.90 19.66 -17.04
N GLU A 62 -10.29 20.78 -16.42
CA GLU A 62 -11.61 20.90 -15.80
C GLU A 62 -12.69 20.64 -16.86
N ASN A 63 -13.66 19.76 -16.56
CA ASN A 63 -14.72 19.35 -17.47
C ASN A 63 -14.26 18.61 -18.75
N ASP A 64 -13.07 18.01 -18.75
CA ASP A 64 -12.50 17.31 -19.91
C ASP A 64 -12.33 18.22 -21.16
N ASP A 65 -12.24 19.53 -20.97
CA ASP A 65 -12.24 20.50 -22.06
C ASP A 65 -10.85 21.13 -22.23
N CYS A 66 -10.04 20.49 -23.08
CA CYS A 66 -8.75 21.01 -23.51
C CYS A 66 -8.92 21.79 -24.83
N ILE A 67 -8.48 23.05 -24.86
CA ILE A 67 -8.61 23.95 -26.00
C ILE A 67 -7.30 23.96 -26.79
N ALA A 68 -7.33 23.31 -27.97
CA ALA A 68 -6.28 23.49 -28.96
C ALA A 68 -6.32 24.91 -29.54
N GLN A 69 -5.20 25.63 -29.49
CA GLN A 69 -5.12 27.02 -29.98
C GLN A 69 -3.82 27.28 -30.74
N THR A 70 -3.74 28.42 -31.42
CA THR A 70 -2.50 28.84 -32.07
C THR A 70 -1.47 29.24 -30.99
N GLY A 71 -0.59 28.31 -30.62
CA GLY A 71 0.38 28.46 -29.54
C GLY A 71 0.36 27.25 -28.61
N LEU A 72 0.61 27.47 -27.32
CA LEU A 72 0.47 26.44 -26.29
C LEU A 72 -1.01 26.17 -26.05
N ASP A 73 -1.41 24.89 -26.08
CA ASP A 73 -2.77 24.50 -25.71
C ASP A 73 -3.03 24.76 -24.22
N LYS A 74 -4.31 24.90 -23.85
CA LYS A 74 -4.70 25.21 -22.47
C LYS A 74 -6.01 24.53 -22.10
N CYS A 75 -6.23 24.33 -20.80
CA CYS A 75 -7.54 23.89 -20.31
C CYS A 75 -8.58 25.03 -20.36
N ASN A 76 -9.84 24.69 -20.67
CA ASN A 76 -10.98 25.60 -20.55
C ASN A 76 -11.43 25.71 -19.09
N GLY A 77 -10.61 26.30 -18.25
CA GLY A 77 -10.86 26.38 -16.81
C GLY A 77 -9.58 26.50 -16.01
N THR A 78 -9.67 26.25 -14.70
CA THR A 78 -8.47 26.03 -13.90
C THR A 78 -7.86 24.69 -14.28
N ASP A 79 -6.54 24.61 -14.42
CA ASP A 79 -5.87 23.32 -14.56
C ASP A 79 -6.24 22.48 -13.33
N VAL A 80 -7.01 21.41 -13.52
CA VAL A 80 -7.29 20.44 -12.46
C VAL A 80 -6.11 19.51 -12.43
N GLY A 81 -4.96 20.10 -12.08
CA GLY A 81 -3.84 19.32 -11.61
C GLY A 81 -4.35 18.37 -10.53
N PRO A 82 -3.70 17.21 -10.37
CA PRO A 82 -3.92 16.39 -9.20
C PRO A 82 -3.91 17.29 -7.96
N PRO A 83 -4.78 17.01 -6.97
CA PRO A 83 -4.78 17.79 -5.74
C PRO A 83 -3.35 17.95 -5.21
N PRO A 84 -3.02 19.08 -4.56
CA PRO A 84 -1.69 19.29 -3.97
C PRO A 84 -1.22 18.12 -3.07
N ASP A 85 -2.18 17.39 -2.49
CA ASP A 85 -1.95 16.20 -1.67
C ASP A 85 -1.40 14.98 -2.43
N CYS A 86 -1.38 15.02 -3.77
CA CYS A 86 -0.80 13.99 -4.63
C CYS A 86 0.69 14.19 -4.90
N TYR A 87 1.25 15.32 -4.48
CA TYR A 87 2.65 15.67 -4.67
C TYR A 87 3.41 15.49 -3.36
N CYS A 88 4.72 15.32 -3.51
CA CYS A 88 5.63 15.20 -2.38
C CYS A 88 5.58 16.47 -1.51
N LYS A 89 5.49 16.28 -0.18
CA LYS A 89 5.53 17.39 0.79
C LYS A 89 6.97 17.76 1.18
N ASP A 90 7.88 16.82 1.06
CA ASP A 90 9.31 16.97 1.32
C ASP A 90 10.11 16.02 0.40
N ASP A 91 11.40 15.83 0.68
CA ASP A 91 12.30 14.93 -0.04
C ASP A 91 12.30 13.50 0.53
N LYS A 92 11.41 13.17 1.47
CA LYS A 92 11.37 11.83 2.07
C LYS A 92 10.55 10.88 1.20
N PRO A 93 11.03 9.64 1.00
CA PRO A 93 10.21 8.60 0.41
C PRO A 93 8.88 8.40 1.16
N ILE A 94 7.82 8.12 0.41
CA ILE A 94 6.47 7.89 0.92
C ILE A 94 5.93 6.54 0.47
N CYS A 95 4.95 6.00 1.18
CA CYS A 95 4.25 4.81 0.73
C CYS A 95 3.19 5.16 -0.31
N PHE A 96 3.06 4.36 -1.36
CA PHE A 96 1.98 4.50 -2.34
C PHE A 96 0.61 4.47 -1.67
N SER A 97 0.42 3.59 -0.68
CA SER A 97 -0.81 3.47 0.12
C SER A 97 -1.14 4.71 0.95
N SER A 98 -0.20 5.65 1.13
CA SER A 98 -0.42 6.92 1.83
C SER A 98 -1.02 8.02 0.94
N LEU A 99 -0.95 7.84 -0.38
CA LEU A 99 -1.53 8.79 -1.32
C LEU A 99 -3.06 8.64 -1.38
N PRO A 100 -3.81 9.74 -1.46
CA PRO A 100 -5.26 9.69 -1.72
C PRO A 100 -5.61 8.90 -3.00
N GLU A 101 -6.78 8.25 -3.03
CA GLU A 101 -7.19 7.41 -4.17
C GLU A 101 -7.30 8.16 -5.51
N ASN A 102 -7.56 9.47 -5.47
CA ASN A 102 -7.57 10.30 -6.67
C ASN A 102 -6.16 10.61 -7.23
N CYS A 103 -5.10 10.23 -6.51
CA CYS A 103 -3.71 10.34 -6.98
C CYS A 103 -3.26 9.09 -7.75
N LEU A 104 -4.03 7.99 -7.75
CA LEU A 104 -3.68 6.75 -8.45
C LEU A 104 -3.36 6.95 -9.95
N PRO A 105 -4.05 7.81 -10.71
CA PRO A 105 -3.74 8.03 -12.13
C PRO A 105 -2.37 8.67 -12.40
N LEU A 106 -1.70 9.22 -11.39
CA LEU A 106 -0.37 9.84 -11.57
C LEU A 106 0.75 8.82 -11.75
N LEU A 107 0.53 7.59 -11.32
CA LEU A 107 1.53 6.54 -11.32
C LEU A 107 1.17 5.49 -12.38
N PRO A 108 2.14 4.67 -12.82
CA PRO A 108 1.85 3.58 -13.75
C PRO A 108 0.69 2.72 -13.22
N ALA A 109 -0.27 2.38 -14.10
CA ALA A 109 -1.50 1.69 -13.71
C ALA A 109 -1.27 0.36 -12.99
N ASP A 110 -0.11 -0.28 -13.23
CA ASP A 110 0.28 -1.56 -12.65
C ASP A 110 1.12 -1.42 -11.37
N THR A 111 1.24 -0.22 -10.79
CA THR A 111 2.03 0.01 -9.57
C THR A 111 1.32 -0.62 -8.36
N PRO A 112 1.92 -1.60 -7.66
CA PRO A 112 1.29 -2.23 -6.49
C PRO A 112 1.16 -1.25 -5.32
N LYS A 113 0.15 -1.47 -4.46
CA LYS A 113 -0.06 -0.65 -3.25
C LYS A 113 1.13 -0.69 -2.28
N GLU A 114 1.83 -1.82 -2.24
CA GLU A 114 3.03 -2.02 -1.45
C GLU A 114 4.27 -1.53 -2.23
N THR A 115 4.29 -0.24 -2.58
CA THR A 115 5.41 0.39 -3.30
C THR A 115 5.90 1.60 -2.52
N VAL A 116 7.22 1.73 -2.39
CA VAL A 116 7.90 2.92 -1.88
C VAL A 116 8.12 3.87 -3.06
N LEU A 117 7.70 5.12 -2.88
CA LEU A 117 7.86 6.19 -3.86
C LEU A 117 8.98 7.14 -3.41
N GLU A 118 9.86 7.52 -4.34
CA GLU A 118 10.90 8.53 -4.15
C GLU A 118 10.31 9.92 -4.41
N CYS A 119 10.69 10.88 -3.56
CA CYS A 119 10.35 12.28 -3.67
C CYS A 119 11.62 13.10 -3.91
N SER A 120 11.64 13.97 -4.92
CA SER A 120 12.79 14.83 -5.26
C SER A 120 12.70 16.25 -4.68
N GLY A 121 11.68 16.52 -3.88
CA GLY A 121 11.43 17.80 -3.21
C GLY A 121 9.95 18.13 -3.07
N GLU A 122 9.63 19.21 -2.36
CA GLU A 122 8.26 19.70 -2.21
C GLU A 122 7.64 20.04 -3.56
N GLY A 123 6.40 19.59 -3.78
CA GLY A 123 5.67 19.76 -5.04
C GLY A 123 6.14 18.82 -6.17
N ALA A 124 7.16 17.99 -5.95
CA ALA A 124 7.60 17.03 -6.94
C ALA A 124 6.57 15.90 -7.11
N LYS A 125 6.45 15.40 -8.34
CA LYS A 125 5.67 14.19 -8.63
C LYS A 125 6.43 12.98 -8.07
N PRO A 126 5.82 12.15 -7.22
CA PRO A 126 6.48 10.95 -6.70
C PRO A 126 6.78 9.97 -7.84
N THR A 127 7.94 9.32 -7.77
CA THR A 127 8.36 8.29 -8.73
C THR A 127 8.58 6.96 -8.03
N VAL A 128 8.35 5.83 -8.70
CA VAL A 128 8.56 4.51 -8.10
C VAL A 128 10.05 4.33 -7.73
N LYS A 129 10.32 4.09 -6.44
CA LYS A 129 11.66 3.77 -5.93
C LYS A 129 11.90 2.28 -5.92
N GLU A 130 11.02 1.55 -5.24
CA GLU A 130 11.09 0.12 -5.03
C GLU A 130 9.69 -0.42 -4.77
N THR A 131 9.37 -1.57 -5.37
CA THR A 131 8.17 -2.33 -5.06
C THR A 131 8.50 -3.37 -4.00
N CYS A 132 7.75 -3.39 -2.91
CA CYS A 132 7.95 -4.35 -1.83
C CYS A 132 7.59 -5.76 -2.30
N LYS A 133 8.31 -6.76 -1.78
CA LYS A 133 8.05 -8.17 -2.07
C LYS A 133 6.71 -8.62 -1.48
N ASP A 134 6.24 -9.79 -1.91
CA ASP A 134 4.98 -10.37 -1.42
C ASP A 134 4.96 -10.56 0.12
N ASP A 135 6.12 -10.75 0.74
CA ASP A 135 6.32 -10.88 2.20
C ASP A 135 6.62 -9.54 2.90
N GLN A 136 6.43 -8.41 2.21
CA GLN A 136 6.73 -7.09 2.72
C GLN A 136 5.53 -6.15 2.51
N THR A 137 5.44 -5.14 3.37
CA THR A 137 4.49 -4.03 3.25
C THR A 137 5.24 -2.71 3.28
N CYS A 138 4.73 -1.70 2.59
CA CYS A 138 5.28 -0.36 2.72
C CYS A 138 4.90 0.23 4.08
N SER A 139 5.90 0.61 4.87
CA SER A 139 5.70 1.26 6.16
C SER A 139 6.30 2.66 6.15
N GLN A 140 5.54 3.64 6.65
CA GLN A 140 5.97 5.04 6.76
C GLN A 140 5.67 5.56 8.18
N PRO A 141 6.65 5.52 9.09
CA PRO A 141 6.53 6.15 10.40
C PRO A 141 6.41 7.68 10.26
N ALA A 142 5.74 8.36 11.20
CA ALA A 142 5.40 9.78 11.09
C ALA A 142 6.60 10.71 10.79
N ASP A 143 7.78 10.38 11.32
CA ASP A 143 8.98 11.21 11.18
C ASP A 143 10.10 10.57 10.34
N ALA A 144 9.86 9.38 9.77
CA ALA A 144 10.86 8.60 9.06
C ALA A 144 10.50 8.39 7.58
N PRO A 145 11.48 8.20 6.69
CA PRO A 145 11.21 7.87 5.29
C PRO A 145 10.50 6.51 5.19
N ALA A 146 9.65 6.36 4.18
CA ALA A 146 9.01 5.10 3.88
C ALA A 146 10.03 4.03 3.46
N PHE A 147 9.77 2.79 3.84
CA PHE A 147 10.60 1.62 3.51
C PHE A 147 9.74 0.35 3.41
N CYS A 148 10.24 -0.66 2.70
CA CYS A 148 9.62 -1.99 2.69
C CYS A 148 9.94 -2.71 3.99
N LYS A 149 8.91 -2.89 4.83
CA LYS A 149 8.97 -3.61 6.09
C LYS A 149 8.52 -5.05 5.85
N ASP A 150 9.31 -6.02 6.30
CA ASP A 150 8.91 -7.42 6.32
C ASP A 150 7.63 -7.59 7.16
N LEU A 151 6.61 -8.27 6.60
CA LEU A 151 5.34 -8.54 7.30
C LEU A 151 5.56 -9.40 8.55
N CYS A 152 6.66 -10.13 8.60
CA CYS A 152 7.10 -10.91 9.74
C CYS A 152 8.00 -10.12 10.69
N ALA A 153 8.41 -8.90 10.33
CA ALA A 153 9.18 -8.08 11.25
C ALA A 153 8.31 -7.56 12.40
N CYS A 154 8.80 -7.76 13.60
CA CYS A 154 8.28 -7.19 14.83
C CYS A 154 9.17 -6.03 15.30
N ASP A 155 8.68 -5.25 16.27
CA ASP A 155 9.46 -4.17 16.87
C ASP A 155 10.42 -4.76 17.92
N PRO A 156 11.76 -4.63 17.79
CA PRO A 156 12.71 -5.08 18.79
C PRO A 156 12.53 -4.44 20.18
N ALA A 157 11.89 -3.27 20.25
CA ALA A 157 11.54 -2.62 21.51
C ALA A 157 10.31 -3.27 22.18
N ASP A 158 9.51 -4.03 21.44
CA ASP A 158 8.40 -4.80 21.98
C ASP A 158 8.92 -6.09 22.61
N THR A 159 9.14 -6.04 23.92
CA THR A 159 9.59 -7.19 24.71
C THR A 159 8.44 -8.13 25.09
N ALA A 160 7.20 -7.84 24.70
CA ALA A 160 6.06 -8.68 25.04
C ALA A 160 6.07 -9.96 24.20
N ASN A 161 5.80 -11.09 24.85
CA ASN A 161 5.51 -12.32 24.13
C ASN A 161 4.17 -12.17 23.40
N LYS A 162 4.03 -12.83 22.25
CA LYS A 162 2.84 -12.89 21.40
C LYS A 162 2.60 -14.31 20.91
N CYS A 163 1.36 -14.65 20.62
CA CYS A 163 1.05 -15.90 19.95
C CYS A 163 1.40 -15.85 18.46
N SER A 164 1.74 -17.02 17.89
CA SER A 164 1.92 -17.24 16.44
C SER A 164 0.87 -16.52 15.58
N LYS A 165 -0.40 -16.62 15.97
CA LYS A 165 -1.56 -16.04 15.27
C LYS A 165 -1.66 -14.50 15.33
N GLU A 166 -0.88 -13.85 16.19
CA GLU A 166 -0.83 -12.38 16.26
C GLU A 166 0.14 -11.79 15.23
N PHE A 167 0.96 -12.63 14.59
CA PHE A 167 1.77 -12.25 13.44
C PHE A 167 0.99 -12.43 12.14
N ASP A 168 1.46 -11.78 11.06
CA ASP A 168 0.82 -11.92 9.76
C ASP A 168 0.82 -13.41 9.32
N PRO A 169 -0.33 -13.94 8.83
CA PRO A 169 -0.41 -15.33 8.36
C PRO A 169 0.63 -15.72 7.31
N ILE A 170 1.16 -14.77 6.54
CA ILE A 170 2.20 -15.03 5.53
C ILE A 170 3.49 -15.59 6.14
N CYS A 171 3.74 -15.30 7.42
CA CYS A 171 4.93 -15.72 8.14
C CYS A 171 4.98 -17.21 8.41
N LYS A 172 3.84 -17.91 8.32
CA LYS A 172 3.73 -19.36 8.52
C LYS A 172 4.43 -19.84 9.80
N LEU A 173 4.36 -19.04 10.86
CA LEU A 173 4.95 -19.38 12.15
C LEU A 173 4.22 -20.61 12.71
N PRO A 174 4.95 -21.66 13.17
CA PRO A 174 4.32 -22.79 13.84
C PRO A 174 3.64 -22.35 15.15
N GLU A 175 2.65 -23.11 15.61
CA GLU A 175 1.89 -22.79 16.81
C GLU A 175 2.82 -22.68 18.04
N GLY A 176 2.80 -21.53 18.70
CA GLY A 176 3.76 -21.23 19.75
C GLY A 176 3.66 -19.82 20.28
N VAL A 177 4.45 -19.56 21.31
CA VAL A 177 4.68 -18.23 21.88
C VAL A 177 5.98 -17.69 21.32
N TYR A 178 5.97 -16.46 20.82
CA TYR A 178 7.10 -15.77 20.20
C TYR A 178 7.37 -14.47 20.91
N LYS A 179 8.62 -14.01 20.86
CA LYS A 179 9.02 -12.65 21.23
C LYS A 179 9.72 -12.00 20.05
N CYS A 180 9.85 -10.67 20.06
CA CYS A 180 10.69 -10.04 19.05
C CYS A 180 12.18 -10.19 19.38
N GLY A 181 12.94 -10.71 18.41
CA GLY A 181 14.39 -10.75 18.45
C GLY A 181 15.00 -9.36 18.24
N ALA A 182 16.26 -9.21 18.61
CA ALA A 182 16.99 -7.95 18.44
C ALA A 182 17.17 -7.56 16.96
N ASP A 183 17.05 -8.54 16.04
CA ASP A 183 17.08 -8.35 14.59
C ASP A 183 15.70 -8.01 14.00
N GLY A 184 14.68 -7.85 14.84
CA GLY A 184 13.31 -7.58 14.44
C GLY A 184 12.57 -8.81 13.94
N LYS A 185 13.10 -10.03 14.13
CA LYS A 185 12.42 -11.26 13.71
C LYS A 185 11.74 -11.98 14.88
N PRO A 186 10.64 -12.70 14.67
CA PRO A 186 9.98 -13.44 15.72
C PRO A 186 10.86 -14.62 16.16
N GLU A 187 11.27 -14.63 17.43
CA GLU A 187 11.98 -15.74 18.06
C GLU A 187 10.99 -16.59 18.85
N LYS A 188 10.93 -17.90 18.55
CA LYS A 188 10.06 -18.83 19.28
C LYS A 188 10.57 -18.99 20.72
N VAL A 189 9.72 -18.67 21.69
CA VAL A 189 9.97 -18.81 23.13
C VAL A 189 9.43 -20.13 23.66
N GLU A 190 8.24 -20.52 23.20
CA GLU A 190 7.55 -21.73 23.65
C GLU A 190 6.88 -22.42 22.46
N ASP A 191 6.96 -23.75 22.43
CA ASP A 191 6.33 -24.58 21.40
C ASP A 191 5.02 -25.15 21.93
N CYS A 192 3.90 -24.83 21.28
CA CYS A 192 2.61 -25.37 21.69
C CYS A 192 2.40 -26.71 20.98
N THR A 193 2.62 -27.81 21.69
CA THR A 193 2.39 -29.14 21.13
C THR A 193 0.91 -29.45 21.11
N ALA A 194 0.39 -29.92 19.97
CA ALA A 194 -1.00 -30.34 19.86
C ALA A 194 -1.40 -31.31 21.01
N PRO A 195 -2.56 -31.10 21.66
CA PRO A 195 -3.66 -30.23 21.25
C PRO A 195 -3.57 -28.77 21.74
N ASP A 196 -2.47 -28.37 22.36
CA ASP A 196 -2.36 -27.03 22.95
C ASP A 196 -2.31 -25.94 21.88
N THR A 197 -2.95 -24.81 22.18
CA THR A 197 -2.99 -23.62 21.31
C THR A 197 -2.47 -22.41 22.06
N CYS A 198 -1.75 -21.52 21.38
CA CYS A 198 -1.31 -20.29 21.98
C CYS A 198 -2.50 -19.34 22.18
N ARG A 199 -2.66 -18.88 23.41
CA ARG A 199 -3.72 -17.94 23.81
C ARG A 199 -3.16 -16.88 24.73
N THR A 200 -3.69 -15.67 24.63
CA THR A 200 -3.28 -14.52 25.45
C THR A 200 -3.96 -14.61 26.82
N HIS A 201 -3.18 -14.81 27.88
CA HIS A 201 -3.66 -14.73 29.27
C HIS A 201 -3.44 -13.33 29.84
N THR A 202 -3.98 -13.09 31.03
CA THR A 202 -3.75 -11.84 31.78
C THR A 202 -2.28 -11.64 32.16
N ASP A 203 -1.50 -12.71 32.26
CA ASP A 203 -0.06 -12.70 32.51
C ASP A 203 0.78 -12.97 31.26
N GLY A 204 0.18 -12.84 30.07
CA GLY A 204 0.84 -12.97 28.78
C GLY A 204 0.42 -14.23 28.00
N PRO A 205 0.86 -14.37 26.74
CA PRO A 205 0.51 -15.52 25.93
C PRO A 205 1.21 -16.81 26.39
N LYS A 206 0.45 -17.90 26.38
CA LYS A 206 0.88 -19.25 26.80
C LYS A 206 0.19 -20.33 25.98
N CYS A 207 0.84 -21.48 25.91
CA CYS A 207 0.23 -22.70 25.38
C CYS A 207 -0.87 -23.19 26.34
N THR A 208 -2.09 -23.29 25.83
CA THR A 208 -3.28 -23.62 26.62
C THR A 208 -3.96 -24.84 26.00
N PRO A 209 -4.17 -25.92 26.77
CA PRO A 209 -4.94 -27.07 26.32
C PRO A 209 -6.37 -26.67 25.98
N GLU A 210 -6.96 -27.30 24.97
CA GLU A 210 -8.32 -27.00 24.51
C GLU A 210 -9.37 -27.23 25.61
N GLU A 211 -9.15 -28.21 26.48
CA GLU A 211 -10.02 -28.48 27.64
C GLU A 211 -10.04 -27.36 28.69
N CYS A 212 -9.04 -26.47 28.68
CA CYS A 212 -8.93 -25.33 29.59
C CYS A 212 -9.64 -24.07 29.08
N VAL A 213 -10.29 -24.16 27.92
CA VAL A 213 -10.99 -23.06 27.27
C VAL A 213 -12.50 -23.21 27.51
N CYS A 214 -13.18 -22.08 27.66
CA CYS A 214 -14.62 -22.06 27.78
C CYS A 214 -15.29 -22.44 26.46
N LYS A 215 -16.05 -23.55 26.44
CA LYS A 215 -16.79 -24.00 25.24
C LYS A 215 -18.06 -23.18 24.93
N ALA A 216 -18.56 -22.44 25.91
CA ALA A 216 -19.77 -21.64 25.79
C ALA A 216 -19.79 -20.55 26.86
N GLU A 217 -20.54 -19.48 26.59
CA GLU A 217 -20.78 -18.42 27.56
C GLU A 217 -21.44 -18.97 28.81
N SER A 218 -20.79 -18.81 29.96
CA SER A 218 -21.29 -19.35 31.23
C SER A 218 -20.56 -18.73 32.42
N LYS A 219 -21.03 -19.02 33.63
CA LYS A 219 -20.28 -18.79 34.86
C LYS A 219 -20.04 -20.12 35.54
N LYS A 220 -18.79 -20.45 35.81
CA LYS A 220 -18.40 -21.75 36.36
C LYS A 220 -17.35 -21.58 37.45
N CYS A 221 -17.41 -22.41 38.49
CA CYS A 221 -16.34 -22.46 39.47
C CYS A 221 -15.11 -23.19 38.89
N GLY A 222 -13.91 -22.80 39.31
CA GLY A 222 -12.65 -23.38 38.85
C GLY A 222 -12.59 -24.91 38.99
N VAL A 223 -13.28 -25.49 39.98
CA VAL A 223 -13.38 -26.95 40.21
C VAL A 223 -14.02 -27.71 39.05
N THR A 224 -14.74 -27.04 38.15
CA THR A 224 -15.39 -27.66 36.99
C THR A 224 -14.45 -27.83 35.79
N PHE A 225 -13.26 -27.21 35.84
CA PHE A 225 -12.22 -27.34 34.83
C PHE A 225 -11.24 -28.46 35.21
N ASP A 226 -10.50 -28.98 34.24
CA ASP A 226 -9.46 -29.96 34.51
C ASP A 226 -8.40 -29.36 35.46
N PRO A 227 -7.94 -30.08 36.50
CA PRO A 227 -6.91 -29.57 37.41
C PRO A 227 -5.63 -29.09 36.72
N LYS A 228 -5.30 -29.60 35.53
CA LYS A 228 -4.15 -29.15 34.71
C LYS A 228 -4.27 -27.71 34.26
N CYS A 229 -5.48 -27.15 34.22
CA CYS A 229 -5.73 -25.76 33.84
C CYS A 229 -5.27 -24.76 34.89
N GLY A 230 -4.88 -25.21 36.10
CA GLY A 230 -4.34 -24.33 37.14
C GLY A 230 -5.34 -23.31 37.70
N LEU A 231 -6.64 -23.50 37.45
CA LEU A 231 -7.69 -22.63 37.97
C LEU A 231 -7.96 -22.91 39.45
N VAL A 232 -8.20 -21.86 40.23
CA VAL A 232 -8.47 -21.98 41.66
C VAL A 232 -9.88 -22.56 41.85
N ALA A 233 -9.95 -23.74 42.48
CA ALA A 233 -11.18 -24.53 42.58
C ALA A 233 -12.40 -23.73 43.09
N ASN A 234 -12.17 -22.83 44.06
CA ASN A 234 -13.20 -22.04 44.75
C ASN A 234 -13.42 -20.64 44.15
N THR A 235 -12.92 -20.36 42.95
CA THR A 235 -13.11 -19.08 42.27
C THR A 235 -14.15 -19.21 41.15
N LEU A 236 -15.08 -18.27 41.06
CA LEU A 236 -16.05 -18.14 39.98
C LEU A 236 -15.38 -17.45 38.80
N TYR A 237 -15.46 -18.09 37.64
CA TYR A 237 -14.96 -17.56 36.39
C TYR A 237 -16.12 -17.21 35.46
N THR A 238 -16.02 -16.07 34.79
CA THR A 238 -16.83 -15.73 33.62
C THR A 238 -16.18 -16.37 32.40
N CYS A 239 -16.95 -17.16 31.68
CA CYS A 239 -16.58 -17.81 30.45
C CYS A 239 -17.17 -17.08 29.25
N THR A 240 -16.32 -16.76 28.27
CA THR A 240 -16.73 -16.41 26.90
C THR A 240 -16.33 -17.56 25.98
N ALA A 241 -17.15 -17.89 24.98
CA ALA A 241 -16.86 -19.00 24.08
C ALA A 241 -15.49 -18.83 23.42
N ASP A 242 -14.69 -19.89 23.41
CA ASP A 242 -13.32 -19.94 22.90
C ASP A 242 -12.33 -18.97 23.58
N GLU A 243 -12.65 -18.49 24.78
CA GLU A 243 -11.72 -17.72 25.62
C GLU A 243 -11.29 -18.48 26.88
N ILE A 244 -10.16 -18.06 27.45
CA ILE A 244 -9.71 -18.53 28.77
C ILE A 244 -10.66 -17.96 29.82
N PRO A 245 -11.08 -18.76 30.84
CA PRO A 245 -11.95 -18.28 31.91
C PRO A 245 -11.34 -17.08 32.64
N LYS A 246 -12.11 -15.99 32.79
CA LYS A 246 -11.69 -14.77 33.50
C LYS A 246 -12.22 -14.80 34.93
N VAL A 247 -11.36 -14.51 35.92
CA VAL A 247 -11.75 -14.46 37.33
C VAL A 247 -12.83 -13.39 37.53
N GLU A 248 -13.95 -13.74 38.17
CA GLU A 248 -15.02 -12.81 38.51
C GLU A 248 -15.06 -12.52 40.02
N LYS A 249 -15.17 -13.56 40.85
CA LYS A 249 -15.23 -13.47 42.32
C LYS A 249 -15.03 -14.85 42.96
N ASP A 250 -14.97 -14.96 44.28
CA ASP A 250 -14.97 -16.28 44.93
C ASP A 250 -16.35 -16.97 44.86
N CYS A 251 -16.35 -18.28 44.67
CA CYS A 251 -17.55 -19.14 44.69
C CYS A 251 -18.08 -19.40 46.11
N ASN A 252 -17.41 -18.92 47.17
CA ASN A 252 -17.86 -19.16 48.54
C ASN A 252 -19.08 -18.27 48.87
N PRO A 253 -20.24 -18.87 49.23
CA PRO A 253 -21.30 -18.14 49.88
C PRO A 253 -20.87 -17.87 51.33
N GLY A 254 -20.31 -16.69 51.58
CA GLY A 254 -20.20 -16.16 52.94
C GLY A 254 -21.57 -15.74 53.47
#